data_AF-A0A355X7Y3-F1
#
_entry.id   AF-A0A355X7Y3-F1
#
_cell.length_a   1.000
_cell.length_b   1.000
_cell.length_c   1.000
_cell.angle_alpha   90.00
_cell.angle_beta   90.00
_cell.angle_gamma   90.00
#
_symmetry.space_group_name_H-M   'P 1'
#
loop_
_entity.id
_entity.type
_entity.pdbx_description
1 polymer ?
#
loop_
_entity_poly.entity_id
_entity_poly.type
_entity_poly.pdbx_seq_one_letter_code
_entity_poly.pdbx_strand_id
1 'polypeptide(L)' 'NINMNILSMGMSGDFESAISNGSNIVRVGSAIFGARKYF' A
#
# COMPACT_ATOMS: atom_id res chain seq x y z
N ASN A 1 -16.77 21.72 1.74
CA ASN A 1 -15.71 20.81 2.24
C ASN A 1 -15.86 19.45 1.61
N ILE A 2 -14.75 18.85 1.17
CA ILE A 2 -14.69 17.48 0.66
C ILE A 2 -14.16 16.60 1.80
N ASN A 3 -14.79 15.46 2.02
CA ASN A 3 -14.32 14.47 2.99
C ASN A 3 -13.82 13.24 2.22
N MET A 4 -12.58 12.84 2.47
CA MET A 4 -11.99 11.61 1.92
C MET A 4 -11.74 10.63 3.06
N ASN A 5 -12.67 9.69 3.22
CA ASN A 5 -12.58 8.64 4.23
C ASN A 5 -11.50 7.59 3.90
N ILE A 6 -11.06 7.48 2.65
CA ILE A 6 -10.11 6.46 2.20
C ILE A 6 -8.82 7.12 1.73
N LEU A 7 -7.72 6.66 2.31
CA LEU A 7 -6.36 7.02 1.93
C LEU A 7 -5.61 5.75 1.51
N SER A 8 -5.69 5.43 0.22
CA SER A 8 -5.01 4.26 -0.35
C SER A 8 -3.58 4.59 -0.75
N MET A 9 -2.62 4.20 0.06
CA MET A 9 -1.19 4.44 -0.17
C MET A 9 -0.34 3.36 0.48
N GLY A 10 0.93 3.26 0.09
CA GLY A 10 1.82 2.17 0.51
C GLY A 10 1.69 0.93 -0.38
N MET A 11 2.85 0.43 -0.78
CA MET A 11 3.07 -0.79 -1.53
C MET A 11 3.98 -1.74 -0.74
N SER A 12 4.41 -2.84 -1.37
CA SER A 12 5.26 -3.86 -0.71
C SER A 12 6.51 -3.31 0.01
N GLY A 13 7.07 -2.18 -0.41
CA GLY A 13 8.32 -1.64 0.14
C GLY A 13 8.15 -0.52 1.19
N ASP A 14 6.94 0.00 1.36
CA ASP A 14 6.70 1.23 2.13
C ASP A 14 5.35 1.22 2.89
N PHE A 15 4.68 0.07 2.98
CA PHE A 15 3.37 -0.04 3.65
C PHE A 15 3.43 0.36 5.14
N GLU A 16 4.53 0.11 5.85
CA GLU A 16 4.69 0.50 7.26
C GLU A 16 4.73 2.02 7.43
N SER A 17 5.49 2.70 6.57
CA SER A 17 5.53 4.17 6.52
C SER A 17 4.18 4.74 6.11
N ALA A 18 3.48 4.09 5.17
CA ALA A 18 2.15 4.50 4.75
C ALA A 18 1.12 4.42 5.90
N ILE A 19 1.16 3.36 6.70
CA ILE A 19 0.31 3.22 7.89
C ILE A 19 0.64 4.34 8.91
N SER A 20 1.92 4.60 9.15
CA SER A 20 2.35 5.70 10.04
C SER A 20 1.91 7.09 9.57
N ASN A 21 1.65 7.26 8.27
CA ASN A 21 1.15 8.50 7.67
C ASN A 21 -0.38 8.52 7.48
N GLY A 22 -1.10 7.58 8.09
CA GLY A 22 -2.57 7.58 8.13
C GLY A 22 -3.26 6.83 6.99
N SER A 23 -2.53 5.99 6.24
CA SER A 23 -3.17 5.11 5.26
C SER A 23 -4.09 4.11 5.94
N ASN A 24 -5.28 3.92 5.36
CA ASN A 24 -6.24 2.90 5.79
C ASN A 24 -6.46 1.80 4.74
N ILE A 25 -5.75 1.86 3.61
CA ILE A 25 -5.68 0.80 2.59
C ILE A 25 -4.27 0.75 2.02
N VAL A 26 -3.55 -0.36 2.22
CA VAL A 26 -2.23 -0.63 1.63
C VAL A 26 -2.32 -1.66 0.50
N ARG A 27 -1.37 -1.62 -0.44
CA ARG A 27 -1.36 -2.49 -1.64
C ARG A 27 -0.13 -3.38 -1.68
N VAL A 28 -0.19 -4.53 -1.02
CA VAL A 28 0.97 -5.44 -0.89
C VAL A 28 0.89 -6.56 -1.92
N GLY A 29 1.89 -6.65 -2.79
CA GLY A 29 1.96 -7.65 -3.86
C GLY A 29 3.19 -8.53 -3.72
N SER A 30 4.34 -8.02 -4.16
CA SER A 30 5.60 -8.77 -4.17
C SER A 30 6.07 -9.27 -2.80
N ALA A 31 5.73 -8.60 -1.70
CA ALA A 31 6.08 -9.09 -0.37
C ALA A 31 5.24 -10.32 0.06
N ILE A 32 4.05 -10.51 -0.53
CA ILE A 32 3.20 -11.69 -0.29
C ILE A 32 3.47 -12.78 -1.34
N PHE A 33 3.53 -12.40 -2.62
CA PHE A 33 3.53 -13.33 -3.75
C PHE A 33 4.91 -13.52 -4.41
N GLY A 34 5.94 -12.78 -3.97
CA GLY A 34 7.26 -12.79 -4.59
C GLY A 34 7.38 -11.91 -5.84
N ALA A 35 8.54 -11.98 -6.51
CA ALA A 35 8.82 -11.19 -7.71
C ALA A 35 7.89 -11.55 -8.87
N ARG A 36 7.56 -10.55 -9.70
CA ARG A 36 6.78 -10.77 -10.93
C ARG A 36 7.57 -11.68 -11.88
N LYS A 37 6.93 -12.74 -12.36
CA LYS A 37 7.49 -13.62 -13.39
C LYS A 37 7.20 -13.01 -14.77
N TYR A 38 8.22 -12.89 -15.62
CA TYR A 38 8.16 -12.25 -16.95
C TYR A 38 8.47 -13.21 -18.10
N PHE A 39 8.37 -14.51 -17.85
CA PHE A 39 8.64 -15.54 -18.85
C PHE A 39 7.69 -15.44 -20.06
#